data_AF-A0A7S2Q2P4-F1
#
_entry.id   AF-A0A7S2Q2P4-F1
#
_cell.length_a   1.000
_cell.length_b   1.000
_cell.length_c   1.000
_cell.angle_alpha   90.00
_cell.angle_beta   90.00
_cell.angle_gamma   90.00
#
_symmetry.space_group_name_H-M   'P 1'
#
loop_
_entity.id
_entity.type
_entity.pdbx_description
1 polymer ?
#
loop_
_entity_poly.entity_id
_entity_poly.type
_entity_poly.pdbx_seq_one_letter_code
_entity_poly.pdbx_strand_id
1 'polypeptide(L)'
;MDKSLLSRATDSTTAPTPGYLYNDIGKTLTSPQACIDTSNYLIARLSKNNVHIKKKCCKVLAKLIVHPVNRGMLKRTLAQNPNAIASIKECTAWRGTMDAVTGDQWNVEVREAAKECLDV
;
A
#
# COMPACT_ATOMS: atom_id res chain seq x y z
N MET A 1 -9.91 -6.57 -10.48
CA MET A 1 -9.30 -6.47 -9.13
C MET A 1 -10.16 -7.22 -8.11
N ASP A 2 -9.58 -7.82 -7.06
CA ASP A 2 -10.37 -8.35 -5.94
C ASP A 2 -10.43 -7.32 -4.79
N LYS A 3 -11.54 -6.58 -4.75
CA LYS A 3 -11.78 -5.54 -3.74
C LYS A 3 -11.89 -6.10 -2.32
N SER A 4 -12.39 -7.33 -2.17
CA SER A 4 -12.55 -7.96 -0.86
C SER A 4 -11.21 -8.28 -0.23
N LEU A 5 -10.30 -8.89 -1.00
CA LEU A 5 -8.93 -9.16 -0.57
C LEU A 5 -8.18 -7.87 -0.23
N LEU A 6 -8.29 -6.84 -1.08
CA LEU A 6 -7.65 -5.55 -0.83
C LEU A 6 -8.20 -4.87 0.43
N SER A 7 -9.50 -4.89 0.67
CA SER A 7 -10.11 -4.33 1.87
C SER A 7 -9.64 -5.03 3.14
N ARG A 8 -9.58 -6.36 3.13
CA ARG A 8 -9.07 -7.18 4.25
C ARG A 8 -7.59 -6.97 4.49
N ALA A 9 -6.80 -6.88 3.43
CA ALA A 9 -5.35 -6.68 3.54
C ALA A 9 -4.98 -5.31 4.12
N THR A 10 -5.93 -4.38 4.12
CA THR A 10 -5.70 -2.99 4.49
C THR A 10 -6.77 -2.49 5.47
N ASP A 11 -7.30 -3.36 6.33
CA ASP A 11 -8.24 -2.96 7.37
C ASP A 11 -7.63 -1.92 8.33
N SER A 12 -8.48 -1.22 9.10
CA SER A 12 -8.05 -0.13 10.00
C SER A 12 -7.55 -0.59 11.37
N THR A 13 -7.41 -1.89 11.61
CA THR A 13 -6.94 -2.43 12.90
C THR A 13 -5.42 -2.45 12.98
N THR A 14 -4.92 -2.59 14.20
CA THR A 14 -3.49 -2.77 14.51
C THR A 14 -2.96 -4.14 14.07
N ALA A 15 -3.84 -5.11 13.81
CA ALA A 15 -3.44 -6.45 13.40
C ALA A 15 -2.66 -6.39 12.07
N PRO A 16 -1.54 -7.14 11.93
CA PRO A 16 -0.77 -7.15 10.69
C PRO A 16 -1.60 -7.77 9.56
N THR A 17 -1.32 -7.34 8.32
CA THR A 17 -1.88 -7.98 7.12
C THR A 17 -1.45 -9.44 7.06
N PRO A 18 -2.39 -10.42 7.03
CA PRO A 18 -2.05 -11.83 6.91
C PRO A 18 -1.22 -12.12 5.65
N GLY A 19 -0.13 -12.88 5.80
CA GLY A 19 0.86 -13.08 4.73
C GLY A 19 0.28 -13.66 3.43
N TYR A 20 -0.71 -14.55 3.53
CA TYR A 20 -1.35 -15.15 2.35
C TYR A 20 -2.06 -14.12 1.46
N LEU A 21 -2.54 -12.99 2.02
CA LEU A 21 -3.23 -11.97 1.25
C LEU A 21 -2.32 -11.30 0.22
N TYR A 22 -1.01 -11.16 0.50
CA TYR A 22 -0.07 -10.62 -0.49
C TYR A 22 0.02 -11.53 -1.73
N ASN A 23 0.09 -12.84 -1.51
CA ASN A 23 0.15 -13.82 -2.59
C ASN A 23 -1.16 -13.90 -3.36
N ASP A 24 -2.30 -13.92 -2.66
CA ASP A 24 -3.61 -14.04 -3.30
C ASP A 24 -3.93 -12.79 -4.12
N ILE A 25 -3.63 -11.59 -3.61
CA ILE A 25 -3.77 -10.34 -4.39
C ILE A 25 -2.76 -10.34 -5.55
N GLY A 26 -1.51 -10.72 -5.30
CA GLY A 26 -0.45 -10.76 -6.32
C GLY A 26 -0.78 -11.66 -7.50
N LYS A 27 -1.45 -12.80 -7.26
CA LYS A 27 -1.95 -13.70 -8.31
C LYS A 27 -3.03 -13.07 -9.20
N THR A 28 -3.72 -12.01 -8.75
CA THR A 28 -4.72 -11.30 -9.56
C THR A 28 -4.10 -10.27 -10.52
N LEU A 29 -2.82 -9.96 -10.39
CA LEU A 29 -2.13 -8.93 -11.19
C LEU A 29 -1.59 -9.48 -12.52
N THR A 30 -2.46 -10.14 -13.27
CA THR A 30 -2.11 -10.83 -14.53
C THR A 30 -2.28 -9.95 -15.78
N SER A 31 -2.82 -8.74 -15.64
CA SER A 31 -3.02 -7.80 -16.75
C SER A 31 -2.69 -6.36 -16.37
N PRO A 32 -2.38 -5.47 -17.34
CA PRO A 32 -2.18 -4.05 -17.08
C PRO A 32 -3.39 -3.40 -16.40
N GLN A 33 -4.61 -3.73 -16.81
CA GLN A 33 -5.82 -3.19 -16.19
C GLN A 33 -5.94 -3.61 -14.72
N ALA A 34 -5.63 -4.87 -14.38
CA ALA A 34 -5.64 -5.32 -13.00
C ALA A 34 -4.62 -4.56 -12.13
N CYS A 35 -3.44 -4.23 -12.68
CA CYS A 35 -2.45 -3.38 -12.01
C CYS A 35 -2.98 -1.95 -11.81
N ILE A 36 -3.57 -1.34 -12.85
CA ILE A 36 -4.17 0.00 -12.79
C ILE A 36 -5.24 0.05 -11.71
N ASP A 37 -6.23 -0.85 -11.78
CA ASP A 37 -7.33 -0.91 -10.82
C ASP A 37 -6.83 -1.07 -9.39
N THR A 38 -5.92 -2.03 -9.17
CA THR A 38 -5.36 -2.31 -7.84
C THR A 38 -4.56 -1.13 -7.30
N SER A 39 -3.74 -0.49 -8.13
CA SER A 39 -3.00 0.72 -7.75
C SER A 39 -3.95 1.86 -7.38
N ASN A 40 -4.95 2.14 -8.21
CA ASN A 40 -5.91 3.23 -7.98
C ASN A 40 -6.67 3.05 -6.68
N TYR A 41 -7.09 1.81 -6.36
CA TYR A 41 -7.75 1.54 -5.08
C TYR A 41 -6.83 1.79 -3.89
N LEU A 42 -5.60 1.26 -3.93
CA LEU A 42 -4.66 1.42 -2.81
C LEU A 42 -4.27 2.89 -2.62
N ILE A 43 -4.03 3.63 -3.72
CA ILE A 43 -3.74 5.08 -3.68
C ILE A 43 -4.94 5.87 -3.16
N ALA A 44 -6.16 5.58 -3.63
CA ALA A 44 -7.35 6.23 -3.10
C ALA A 44 -7.51 6.01 -1.60
N ARG A 45 -7.12 4.83 -1.08
CA ARG A 45 -7.15 4.56 0.37
C ARG A 45 -6.06 5.29 1.15
N LEU A 46 -4.93 5.66 0.53
CA LEU A 46 -3.91 6.49 1.18
C LEU A 46 -4.46 7.88 1.53
N SER A 47 -5.45 8.41 0.81
CA SER A 47 -6.08 9.69 1.15
C SER A 47 -6.83 9.68 2.49
N LYS A 48 -7.17 8.51 3.03
CA LYS A 48 -7.87 8.38 4.32
C LYS A 48 -6.96 8.77 5.48
N ASN A 49 -7.49 9.54 6.43
CA ASN A 49 -6.80 9.90 7.67
C ASN A 49 -6.82 8.76 8.72
N ASN A 50 -6.25 7.61 8.38
CA ASN A 50 -6.07 6.50 9.32
C ASN A 50 -4.67 5.89 9.15
N VAL A 51 -3.91 5.86 10.25
CA VAL A 51 -2.50 5.48 10.27
C VAL A 51 -2.28 4.01 9.85
N HIS A 52 -3.13 3.09 10.32
CA HIS A 52 -3.04 1.67 9.99
C HIS A 52 -3.35 1.40 8.52
N ILE A 53 -4.37 2.09 7.99
CA ILE A 53 -4.70 2.03 6.55
C ILE A 53 -3.51 2.48 5.71
N LYS A 54 -2.90 3.64 6.03
CA LYS A 54 -1.75 4.16 5.27
C LYS A 54 -0.58 3.19 5.28
N LYS A 55 -0.18 2.72 6.47
CA LYS A 55 0.91 1.74 6.65
C LYS A 55 0.64 0.49 5.81
N LYS A 56 -0.54 -0.11 5.93
CA LYS A 56 -0.89 -1.35 5.22
C LYS A 56 -0.94 -1.14 3.71
N CYS A 57 -1.46 -0.02 3.21
CA CYS A 57 -1.48 0.25 1.77
C CYS A 57 -0.06 0.36 1.20
N CYS A 58 0.85 1.08 1.87
CA CYS A 58 2.26 1.15 1.45
C CYS A 58 2.93 -0.23 1.46
N LYS A 59 2.75 -1.02 2.52
CA LYS A 59 3.31 -2.39 2.59
C LYS A 59 2.74 -3.33 1.53
N VAL A 60 1.43 -3.30 1.30
CA VAL A 60 0.79 -4.08 0.24
C VAL A 60 1.34 -3.68 -1.12
N LEU A 61 1.43 -2.38 -1.43
CA LEU A 61 2.04 -1.91 -2.68
C LEU A 61 3.47 -2.44 -2.83
N ALA A 62 4.33 -2.28 -1.81
CA ALA A 62 5.72 -2.74 -1.85
C ALA A 62 5.82 -4.24 -2.18
N LYS A 63 5.03 -5.09 -1.51
CA LYS A 63 5.01 -6.54 -1.77
C LYS A 63 4.44 -6.89 -3.14
N LEU A 64 3.43 -6.17 -3.61
CA LEU A 64 2.85 -6.41 -4.92
C LEU A 64 3.78 -5.98 -6.04
N ILE A 65 4.55 -4.89 -5.90
CA ILE A 65 5.50 -4.41 -6.93
C ILE A 65 6.49 -5.51 -7.33
N VAL A 66 7.06 -6.20 -6.34
CA VAL A 66 8.06 -7.26 -6.54
C VAL A 66 7.44 -8.64 -6.79
N HIS A 67 6.11 -8.77 -6.78
CA HIS A 67 5.46 -10.06 -6.94
C HIS A 67 5.69 -10.64 -8.36
N PRO A 68 6.15 -11.89 -8.49
CA PRO A 68 6.65 -12.43 -9.77
C PRO A 68 5.58 -12.50 -10.87
N VAL A 69 4.31 -12.70 -10.50
CA VAL A 69 3.20 -12.83 -11.46
C VAL A 69 3.03 -11.59 -12.33
N ASN A 70 3.23 -10.38 -11.78
CA ASN A 70 2.99 -9.16 -12.54
C ASN A 70 4.15 -8.79 -13.48
N ARG A 71 5.32 -9.44 -13.40
CA ARG A 71 6.48 -9.20 -14.28
C ARG A 71 6.85 -7.71 -14.44
N GLY A 72 6.80 -6.97 -13.33
CA GLY A 72 7.09 -5.53 -13.27
C GLY A 72 6.00 -4.63 -13.87
N MET A 73 4.84 -5.16 -14.28
CA MET A 73 3.72 -4.36 -14.78
C MET A 73 3.28 -3.33 -13.74
N LEU A 74 3.12 -3.74 -12.48
CA LEU A 74 2.66 -2.83 -11.43
C LEU A 74 3.67 -1.69 -11.20
N LYS A 75 4.98 -1.98 -11.23
CA LYS A 75 6.03 -0.97 -11.12
C LYS A 75 5.90 0.07 -12.23
N ARG A 76 5.71 -0.37 -13.48
CA ARG A 76 5.51 0.54 -14.64
C ARG A 76 4.23 1.35 -14.49
N THR A 77 3.12 0.72 -14.07
CA THR A 77 1.84 1.40 -13.83
C THR A 77 1.99 2.53 -12.80
N LEU A 78 2.69 2.30 -11.69
CA LEU A 78 2.92 3.32 -10.67
C LEU A 78 3.84 4.43 -11.18
N ALA A 79 4.93 4.08 -11.86
CA ALA A 79 5.88 5.05 -12.41
C ALA A 79 5.25 5.98 -13.46
N GLN A 80 4.29 5.48 -14.23
CA GLN A 80 3.52 6.25 -15.22
C GLN A 80 2.38 7.09 -14.61
N ASN A 81 2.13 6.96 -13.30
CA ASN A 81 1.09 7.70 -12.60
C ASN A 81 1.72 8.66 -11.56
N PRO A 82 1.95 9.93 -11.93
CA PRO A 82 2.56 10.92 -11.04
C PRO A 82 1.80 11.10 -9.72
N ASN A 83 0.46 10.99 -9.74
CA ASN A 83 -0.38 11.12 -8.54
C ASN A 83 -0.15 9.96 -7.57
N ALA A 84 0.09 8.75 -8.08
CA ALA A 84 0.43 7.60 -7.23
C ALA A 84 1.76 7.82 -6.51
N ILE A 85 2.79 8.25 -7.23
CA ILE A 85 4.11 8.55 -6.66
C ILE A 85 4.03 9.69 -5.65
N ALA A 86 3.30 10.77 -5.96
CA ALA A 86 3.09 11.88 -5.03
C ALA A 86 2.41 11.42 -3.74
N SER A 87 1.34 10.62 -3.83
CA SER A 87 0.61 10.09 -2.67
C SER A 87 1.48 9.21 -1.76
N ILE A 88 2.35 8.39 -2.34
CA ILE A 88 3.30 7.57 -1.56
C ILE A 88 4.37 8.47 -0.93
N LYS A 89 4.90 9.46 -1.66
CA LYS A 89 5.88 10.42 -1.12
C LYS A 89 5.31 11.22 0.05
N GLU A 90 4.06 11.68 -0.01
CA GLU A 90 3.40 12.34 1.12
C GLU A 90 3.40 11.48 2.38
N CYS A 91 3.23 10.16 2.25
CA CYS A 91 3.29 9.25 3.38
C CYS A 91 4.68 9.18 4.04
N THR A 92 5.77 9.49 3.33
CA THR A 92 7.12 9.56 3.91
C THR A 92 7.29 10.72 4.91
N ALA A 93 6.45 11.76 4.77
CA ALA A 93 6.41 12.92 5.64
C ALA A 93 5.25 12.87 6.65
N TRP A 94 4.49 11.77 6.72
CA TRP A 94 3.29 11.67 7.54
C TRP A 94 3.52 12.05 9.02
N ARG A 95 2.66 12.91 9.55
CA ARG A 95 2.60 13.35 10.96
C ARG A 95 1.13 13.41 11.39
N GLY A 96 0.58 12.25 11.77
CA GLY A 96 -0.77 12.14 12.30
C GLY A 96 -0.82 12.42 13.80
N THR A 97 -2.00 12.25 14.39
CA THR A 97 -2.18 12.28 15.85
C THR A 97 -1.34 11.19 16.51
N MET A 98 -0.70 11.50 17.64
CA MET A 98 0.03 10.51 18.43
C MET A 98 -0.97 9.60 19.14
N ASP A 99 -0.68 8.30 19.15
CA ASP A 99 -1.46 7.33 19.88
C ASP A 99 -1.18 7.44 21.39
N ALA A 100 -2.21 7.26 22.21
CA ALA A 100 -2.10 7.45 23.66
C ALA A 100 -1.18 6.41 24.34
N VAL A 101 -1.00 5.22 23.74
CA VAL A 101 -0.22 4.13 24.32
C VAL A 101 1.14 4.00 23.62
N THR A 102 1.16 4.12 22.31
CA THR A 102 2.32 3.85 21.45
C THR A 102 2.98 5.11 20.89
N GLY A 103 2.48 6.30 21.23
CA GLY A 103 3.08 7.57 20.83
C GLY A 103 3.11 7.76 19.31
N ASP A 104 4.28 8.11 18.77
CA ASP A 104 4.47 8.32 17.32
C ASP A 104 4.76 7.02 16.54
N GLN A 105 4.82 5.85 17.21
CA GLN A 105 5.26 4.60 16.60
C GLN A 105 4.51 4.29 15.30
N TRP A 106 3.19 4.39 15.29
CA TRP A 106 2.40 4.10 14.08
C TRP A 106 2.67 5.09 12.94
N ASN A 107 2.94 6.36 13.26
CA ASN A 107 3.29 7.35 12.24
C ASN A 107 4.71 7.08 11.70
N VAL A 108 5.67 6.68 12.55
CA VAL A 108 7.00 6.22 12.12
C VAL A 108 6.86 5.07 11.12
N GLU A 109 6.05 4.07 11.45
CA GLU A 109 5.87 2.89 10.59
C GLU A 109 5.19 3.22 9.24
N VAL A 110 4.34 4.24 9.18
CA VAL A 110 3.82 4.74 7.88
C VAL A 110 4.96 5.28 7.03
N ARG A 111 5.86 6.07 7.62
CA ARG A 111 6.99 6.68 6.91
C ARG A 111 7.97 5.63 6.43
N GLU A 112 8.27 4.63 7.25
CA GLU A 112 9.12 3.50 6.89
C GLU A 112 8.50 2.66 5.77
N ALA A 113 7.22 2.31 5.88
CA ALA A 113 6.53 1.54 4.84
C ALA A 113 6.46 2.32 3.51
N ALA A 114 6.31 3.64 3.57
CA ALA A 114 6.32 4.49 2.38
C ALA A 114 7.70 4.54 1.71
N LYS A 115 8.78 4.61 2.50
CA LYS A 115 10.16 4.52 2.00
C LYS A 115 10.42 3.16 1.35
N GLU A 116 10.10 2.07 2.04
CA GLU A 116 10.21 0.70 1.49
C GLU A 116 9.46 0.58 0.15
N CYS A 117 8.27 1.17 0.06
CA CYS A 117 7.48 1.15 -1.17
C CYS A 117 8.10 1.92 -2.35
N LEU A 118 8.88 2.98 -2.08
CA LEU A 118 9.56 3.76 -3.13
C LEU A 118 10.89 3.15 -3.56
N ASP A 119 11.53 2.38 -2.68
CA ASP A 119 12.85 1.78 -2.93
C ASP A 119 12.80 0.48 -3.74
N VAL A 120 11.62 -0.15 -3.88
CA VAL A 120 11.42 -1.42 -4.60
C VAL A 120 11.19 -1.30 -6.11
#